data_AF-A0A7Y2TRC9-F1
#
_entry.id   AF-A0A7Y2TRC9-F1
#
_cell.length_a   1.000
_cell.length_b   1.000
_cell.length_c   1.000
_cell.angle_alpha   90.00
_cell.angle_beta   90.00
_cell.angle_gamma   90.00
#
_symmetry.space_group_name_H-M   'P 1'
#
loop_
_entity.id
_entity.type
_entity.pdbx_description
1 polymer ?
#
loop_
_entity_poly.entity_id
_entity_poly.type
_entity_poly.pdbx_seq_one_letter_code
_entity_poly.pdbx_strand_id
1 'polypeptide(L)'
;MLLRNGEERSRFAIQGLATGSRDCTDIDEQDSAVLRLAQKTSRRGWVSMEPFHIENRYPLGLFRAWTVIIPEARCLVYPEPARHPPPLPKTGRGDFGAARKDEDDHFHGLREYQQGDPLRRIAWRTSARHEKLYSKVMESPSEEACELNWYLMGSGDTEEKLSIMTAWVLRAERQQIPYSLELPGAALPADLGAEHRDACLEILALFGS
;
A
#
# COMPACT_ATOMS: atom_id res chain seq x y z
N MET A 1 -4.81 11.20 -15.90
CA MET A 1 -4.99 12.66 -15.71
C MET A 1 -6.24 13.10 -16.46
N LEU A 2 -7.04 14.01 -15.92
CA LEU A 2 -8.14 14.63 -16.68
C LEU A 2 -7.61 15.85 -17.45
N LEU A 3 -7.87 15.88 -18.75
CA LEU A 3 -7.73 17.07 -19.60
C LEU A 3 -9.12 17.69 -19.81
N ARG A 4 -9.21 19.02 -19.92
CA ARG A 4 -10.45 19.73 -20.25
C ARG A 4 -10.20 20.67 -21.42
N ASN A 5 -11.10 20.68 -22.39
CA ASN A 5 -11.09 21.64 -23.49
C ASN A 5 -12.03 22.80 -23.14
N GLY A 6 -11.48 24.00 -22.92
CA GLY A 6 -12.26 25.19 -22.55
C GLY A 6 -12.76 26.03 -23.73
N GLU A 7 -12.54 25.56 -24.97
CA GLU A 7 -12.76 26.33 -26.20
C GLU A 7 -13.80 25.67 -27.11
N GLU A 8 -14.46 26.50 -27.94
CA GLU A 8 -15.37 26.09 -29.04
C GLU A 8 -14.59 25.54 -30.26
N ARG A 9 -13.62 24.65 -30.02
CA ARG A 9 -12.78 24.00 -31.04
C ARG A 9 -12.28 22.64 -30.57
N SER A 10 -12.58 21.56 -31.30
CA SER A 10 -12.09 20.22 -30.95
C SER A 10 -10.55 20.14 -31.00
N ARG A 11 -9.98 19.46 -30.00
CA ARG A 11 -8.53 19.30 -29.77
C ARG A 11 -8.10 17.86 -30.10
N PHE A 12 -8.09 17.55 -31.39
CA PHE A 12 -7.72 16.23 -31.92
C PHE A 12 -6.27 15.83 -31.64
N ALA A 13 -6.01 14.52 -31.57
CA ALA A 13 -4.70 13.87 -31.46
C ALA A 13 -3.80 14.39 -30.32
N ILE A 14 -4.36 14.59 -29.12
CA ILE A 14 -3.56 14.82 -27.90
C ILE A 14 -2.96 13.50 -27.42
N GLN A 15 -1.66 13.50 -27.17
CA GLN A 15 -0.90 12.30 -26.79
C GLN A 15 -0.15 12.53 -25.48
N GLY A 16 -0.36 11.64 -24.52
CA GLY A 16 0.48 11.54 -23.31
C GLY A 16 1.67 10.61 -23.56
N LEU A 17 2.85 11.02 -23.12
CA LEU A 17 4.11 10.28 -23.29
C LEU A 17 4.88 10.25 -21.96
N ALA A 18 4.89 9.09 -21.31
CA ALA A 18 5.69 8.77 -20.12
C ALA A 18 6.74 7.69 -20.44
N THR A 19 7.65 7.43 -19.50
CA THR A 19 8.73 6.43 -19.64
C THR A 19 8.18 5.02 -19.88
N GLY A 20 8.13 4.60 -21.16
CA GLY A 20 7.60 3.30 -21.56
C GLY A 20 6.07 3.20 -21.59
N SER A 21 5.32 4.31 -21.55
CA SER A 21 3.86 4.35 -21.67
C SER A 21 3.40 5.52 -22.53
N ARG A 22 2.46 5.25 -23.44
CA ARG A 22 1.84 6.24 -24.33
C ARG A 22 0.34 6.00 -24.34
N ASP A 23 -0.41 7.08 -24.32
CA ASP A 23 -1.86 7.08 -24.49
C ASP A 23 -2.25 8.24 -25.42
N CYS A 24 -3.36 8.12 -26.14
CA CYS A 24 -3.81 9.11 -27.09
C CYS A 24 -5.33 9.24 -27.12
N THR A 25 -5.80 10.48 -27.10
CA THR A 25 -7.22 10.81 -27.13
C THR A 25 -7.45 12.05 -27.98
N ASP A 26 -8.55 12.05 -28.71
CA ASP A 26 -9.19 13.29 -29.13
C ASP A 26 -9.94 13.88 -27.94
N ILE A 27 -10.22 15.19 -27.97
CA ILE A 27 -11.09 15.87 -26.99
C ILE A 27 -11.98 16.82 -27.79
N ASP A 28 -13.29 16.65 -27.69
CA ASP A 28 -14.24 17.49 -28.41
C ASP A 28 -14.45 18.86 -27.73
N GLU A 29 -15.31 19.68 -28.34
CA GLU A 29 -15.62 21.03 -27.88
C GLU A 29 -16.26 20.99 -26.49
N GLN A 30 -15.74 21.79 -25.56
CA GLN A 30 -16.17 21.85 -24.16
C GLN A 30 -16.05 20.52 -23.35
N ASP A 31 -15.45 19.47 -23.92
CA ASP A 31 -15.38 18.12 -23.32
C ASP A 31 -14.09 17.86 -22.50
N SER A 32 -14.00 16.70 -21.84
CA SER A 32 -12.89 16.29 -21.00
C SER A 32 -12.52 14.80 -21.13
N ALA A 33 -11.27 14.52 -21.48
CA ALA A 33 -10.76 13.16 -21.66
C ALA A 33 -9.75 12.75 -20.57
N VAL A 34 -9.62 11.43 -20.34
CA VAL A 34 -8.73 10.86 -19.32
C VAL A 34 -7.60 10.06 -19.95
N LEU A 35 -6.40 10.66 -19.98
CA LEU A 35 -5.16 9.96 -20.34
C LEU A 35 -4.70 9.04 -19.19
N ARG A 36 -4.38 7.79 -19.50
CA ARG A 36 -3.87 6.74 -18.60
C ARG A 36 -2.42 6.42 -18.95
N LEU A 37 -1.49 6.97 -18.19
CA LEU A 37 -0.06 6.69 -18.31
C LEU A 37 0.37 5.75 -17.18
N ALA A 38 1.04 4.66 -17.53
CA ALA A 38 1.53 3.66 -16.60
C ALA A 38 3.03 3.85 -16.33
N GLN A 39 3.40 3.98 -15.06
CA GLN A 39 4.78 4.02 -14.60
C GLN A 39 5.14 2.66 -13.99
N LYS A 40 6.24 2.04 -14.43
CA LYS A 40 6.73 0.79 -13.84
C LYS A 40 7.54 1.12 -12.59
N THR A 41 7.16 0.54 -11.46
CA THR A 41 7.87 0.69 -10.19
C THR A 41 8.69 -0.56 -9.88
N SER A 42 9.84 -0.39 -9.22
CA SER A 42 10.81 -1.45 -8.93
C SER A 42 11.19 -1.55 -7.45
N ARG A 43 10.55 -0.74 -6.60
CA ARG A 43 10.72 -0.67 -5.14
C ARG A 43 9.37 -0.30 -4.51
N ARG A 44 9.16 -0.74 -3.26
CA ARG A 44 8.02 -0.33 -2.42
C ARG A 44 8.15 1.12 -1.92
N GLY A 45 7.14 1.59 -1.21
CA GLY A 45 7.14 2.86 -0.49
C GLY A 45 6.63 4.01 -1.34
N TRP A 46 6.91 5.25 -0.92
CA TRP A 46 6.48 6.44 -1.65
C TRP A 46 7.30 6.63 -2.92
N VAL A 47 6.65 6.51 -4.08
CA VAL A 47 7.24 6.77 -5.39
C VAL A 47 6.59 8.00 -6.00
N SER A 48 7.40 9.04 -6.28
CA SER A 48 6.98 10.22 -7.04
C SER A 48 6.64 9.85 -8.47
N MET A 49 5.59 10.46 -9.01
CA MET A 49 5.26 10.30 -10.42
C MET A 49 6.35 10.91 -11.32
N GLU A 50 6.78 10.17 -12.34
CA GLU A 50 7.77 10.67 -13.30
C GLU A 50 7.20 11.81 -14.18
N PRO A 51 8.03 12.79 -14.57
CA PRO A 51 7.63 13.80 -15.55
C PRO A 51 7.20 13.15 -16.88
N PHE A 52 6.09 13.62 -17.42
CA PHE A 52 5.55 13.13 -18.70
C PHE A 52 5.25 14.28 -19.64
N HIS A 53 5.33 14.01 -20.93
CA HIS A 53 5.04 15.01 -21.96
C HIS A 53 3.58 14.88 -22.41
N ILE A 54 3.01 16.01 -22.83
CA ILE A 54 1.79 16.03 -23.63
C ILE A 54 2.14 16.72 -24.95
N GLU A 55 1.91 16.06 -26.07
CA GLU A 55 2.11 16.64 -27.41
C GLU A 55 0.86 16.54 -28.30
N ASN A 56 0.75 17.48 -29.23
CA ASN A 56 -0.26 17.53 -30.28
C ASN A 56 0.42 17.93 -31.61
N ARG A 57 0.03 17.26 -32.71
CA ARG A 57 0.57 17.48 -34.07
C ARG A 57 -0.53 17.67 -35.13
N TYR A 58 -1.78 17.82 -34.73
CA TYR A 58 -2.92 18.00 -35.63
C TYR A 58 -2.87 19.38 -36.33
N PRO A 59 -3.34 19.53 -37.58
CA PRO A 59 -3.87 18.50 -38.48
C PRO A 59 -2.82 17.77 -39.32
N LEU A 60 -1.77 18.45 -39.78
CA LEU A 60 -0.89 17.96 -40.86
C LEU A 60 0.46 17.39 -40.37
N GLY A 61 0.71 17.30 -39.07
CA GLY A 61 2.01 16.86 -38.53
C GLY A 61 3.16 17.89 -38.63
N LEU A 62 2.96 18.97 -39.40
CA LEU A 62 3.98 19.98 -39.74
C LEU A 62 4.49 20.80 -38.53
N PHE A 63 3.66 20.94 -37.50
CA PHE A 63 3.99 21.65 -36.27
C PHE A 63 3.72 20.76 -35.07
N ARG A 64 4.51 20.92 -34.00
CA ARG A 64 4.35 20.18 -32.75
C ARG A 64 4.18 21.14 -31.59
N ALA A 65 2.96 21.25 -31.07
CA ALA A 65 2.74 21.80 -29.74
C ALA A 65 3.10 20.71 -28.71
N TRP A 66 3.85 21.06 -27.67
CA TRP A 66 4.19 20.14 -26.60
C TRP A 66 4.39 20.89 -25.28
N THR A 67 4.18 20.19 -24.16
CA THR A 67 4.48 20.64 -22.81
C THR A 67 4.97 19.47 -21.96
N VAL A 68 5.67 19.77 -20.87
CA VAL A 68 6.09 18.80 -19.86
C VAL A 68 5.27 19.04 -18.59
N ILE A 69 4.66 17.97 -18.09
CA ILE A 69 3.98 17.95 -16.81
C ILE A 69 4.94 17.34 -15.79
N ILE A 70 5.28 18.10 -14.75
CA ILE A 70 6.02 17.63 -13.57
C ILE A 70 4.99 17.53 -12.44
N PRO A 71 4.39 16.35 -12.19
CA PRO A 71 3.41 16.19 -11.13
C PRO A 71 4.07 16.17 -9.74
N GLU A 72 3.55 16.95 -8.79
CA GLU A 72 3.92 16.85 -7.37
C GLU A 72 3.26 15.64 -6.67
N ALA A 73 2.57 14.79 -7.43
CA ALA A 73 1.89 13.60 -6.93
C ALA A 73 2.86 12.44 -6.66
N ARG A 74 2.60 11.73 -5.56
CA ARG A 74 3.27 10.48 -5.18
C ARG A 74 2.25 9.37 -5.00
N CYS A 75 2.63 8.15 -5.35
CA CYS A 75 1.86 6.94 -5.06
C CYS A 75 2.57 6.10 -3.98
N LEU A 76 1.81 5.35 -3.20
CA LEU A 76 2.36 4.35 -2.29
C LEU A 76 2.40 3.00 -3.01
N VAL A 77 3.59 2.44 -3.16
CA VAL A 77 3.81 1.14 -3.81
C VAL A 77 3.92 0.06 -2.74
N TYR A 78 2.97 -0.87 -2.73
CA TYR A 78 3.02 -2.05 -1.86
C TYR A 78 4.12 -3.04 -2.34
N PRO A 79 4.67 -3.90 -1.46
CA PRO A 79 5.68 -4.89 -1.86
C PRO A 79 5.13 -5.89 -2.91
N GLU A 80 5.97 -6.46 -3.78
CA GLU A 80 5.54 -7.58 -4.64
C GLU A 80 5.25 -8.80 -3.74
N PRO A 81 4.02 -9.37 -3.77
CA PRO A 81 3.71 -10.55 -2.97
C PRO A 81 4.47 -11.77 -3.48
N ALA A 82 5.05 -12.54 -2.56
CA ALA A 82 5.81 -13.74 -2.88
C ALA A 82 4.96 -14.72 -3.70
N ARG A 83 5.53 -15.28 -4.78
CA ARG A 83 4.82 -16.14 -5.74
C ARG A 83 4.51 -17.53 -5.18
N HIS A 84 5.38 -18.02 -4.30
CA HIS A 84 5.25 -19.30 -3.61
C HIS A 84 5.43 -19.10 -2.09
N PRO A 85 4.50 -18.38 -1.43
CA PRO A 85 4.63 -18.11 0.00
C PRO A 85 4.28 -19.37 0.80
N PRO A 86 4.93 -19.60 1.96
CA PRO A 86 4.54 -20.65 2.92
C PRO A 86 3.03 -20.64 3.22
N PRO A 87 2.44 -21.74 3.73
CA PRO A 87 1.06 -21.74 4.21
C PRO A 87 0.82 -20.61 5.22
N LEU A 88 -0.44 -20.20 5.40
CA LEU A 88 -0.76 -19.24 6.47
C LEU A 88 -0.40 -19.85 7.84
N PRO A 89 0.22 -19.08 8.75
CA PRO A 89 0.42 -19.51 10.12
C PRO A 89 -0.93 -19.58 10.84
N LYS A 90 -1.33 -20.79 11.26
CA LYS A 90 -2.49 -20.98 12.13
C LYS A 90 -2.15 -20.52 13.54
N THR A 91 -3.04 -19.80 14.21
CA THR A 91 -2.96 -19.66 15.67
C THR A 91 -3.00 -21.03 16.35
N GLY A 92 -2.29 -21.17 17.47
CA GLY A 92 -2.49 -22.26 18.43
C GLY A 92 -2.20 -23.69 17.94
N ARG A 93 -0.92 -24.10 17.96
CA ARG A 93 -0.42 -25.49 17.83
C ARG A 93 -0.57 -26.14 16.43
N GLY A 94 0.47 -26.09 15.60
CA GLY A 94 0.56 -26.95 14.41
C GLY A 94 1.81 -26.80 13.53
N ASP A 95 2.78 -27.69 13.72
CA ASP A 95 3.82 -28.11 12.76
C ASP A 95 4.95 -27.16 12.31
N PHE A 96 4.88 -25.84 12.48
CA PHE A 96 6.02 -24.95 12.24
C PHE A 96 6.35 -24.09 13.46
N GLY A 97 7.33 -24.53 14.24
CA GLY A 97 7.82 -23.83 15.43
C GLY A 97 7.03 -24.17 16.69
N ALA A 98 7.62 -24.97 17.57
CA ALA A 98 7.10 -25.19 18.92
C ALA A 98 7.41 -23.97 19.81
N ALA A 99 6.62 -22.90 19.66
CA ALA A 99 6.60 -21.81 20.64
C ALA A 99 6.15 -22.38 21.99
N ARG A 100 7.11 -22.49 22.92
CA ARG A 100 6.86 -22.93 24.29
C ARG A 100 5.91 -21.95 24.97
N LYS A 101 4.92 -22.48 25.69
CA LYS A 101 4.15 -21.71 26.66
C LYS A 101 4.93 -21.64 27.99
N ASP A 102 6.11 -21.07 27.92
CA ASP A 102 6.94 -20.68 29.06
C ASP A 102 6.89 -19.15 29.19
N GLU A 103 7.19 -18.63 30.39
CA GLU A 103 6.86 -17.26 30.79
C GLU A 103 7.81 -16.20 30.19
N ASP A 104 7.26 -15.25 29.40
CA ASP A 104 7.74 -13.85 29.42
C ASP A 104 6.66 -12.88 28.88
N ASP A 105 6.52 -11.71 29.53
CA ASP A 105 5.39 -10.77 29.35
C ASP A 105 5.70 -9.68 28.31
N HIS A 106 5.52 -10.01 27.01
CA HIS A 106 6.03 -9.14 25.94
C HIS A 106 5.10 -8.96 24.71
N PHE A 107 4.84 -7.67 24.43
CA PHE A 107 4.30 -7.03 23.22
C PHE A 107 2.79 -7.18 22.88
N HIS A 108 2.08 -6.05 23.03
CA HIS A 108 0.70 -5.83 22.57
C HIS A 108 0.67 -4.79 21.42
N GLY A 109 -0.23 -4.97 20.44
CA GLY A 109 -0.40 -4.09 19.27
C GLY A 109 -1.28 -2.83 19.45
N LEU A 110 -1.59 -2.17 18.32
CA LEU A 110 -2.04 -0.77 18.21
C LEU A 110 -3.26 -0.61 17.24
N ARG A 111 -4.40 0.01 17.62
CA ARG A 111 -5.50 0.57 16.76
C ARG A 111 -5.67 2.08 17.03
N GLU A 112 -6.78 2.83 16.87
CA GLU A 112 -6.82 4.32 17.10
C GLU A 112 -7.35 4.84 18.49
N TYR A 113 -6.89 6.03 18.95
CA TYR A 113 -7.03 6.65 20.29
C TYR A 113 -8.22 7.61 20.42
N GLN A 114 -8.94 7.51 21.54
CA GLN A 114 -10.08 8.38 21.87
C GLN A 114 -9.98 8.97 23.30
N GLN A 115 -10.68 10.10 23.50
CA GLN A 115 -10.50 10.96 24.67
C GLN A 115 -11.23 10.42 25.92
N GLY A 116 -10.51 9.63 26.71
CA GLY A 116 -10.99 9.09 28.00
C GLY A 116 -9.99 8.18 28.73
N ASP A 117 -9.02 7.62 28.02
CA ASP A 117 -8.05 6.67 28.58
C ASP A 117 -7.03 7.30 29.55
N PRO A 118 -6.57 6.57 30.59
CA PRO A 118 -5.61 7.06 31.57
C PRO A 118 -4.19 7.19 30.98
N LEU A 119 -3.60 8.38 31.14
CA LEU A 119 -2.38 8.89 30.45
C LEU A 119 -1.06 8.09 30.62
N ARG A 120 -1.04 6.91 31.24
CA ARG A 120 0.20 6.13 31.52
C ARG A 120 0.61 5.13 30.43
N ARG A 121 -0.07 5.07 29.27
CA ARG A 121 0.26 4.17 28.15
C ARG A 121 0.37 4.90 26.80
N ILE A 122 1.42 5.71 26.63
CA ILE A 122 1.72 6.41 25.36
C ILE A 122 3.06 5.93 24.79
N ALA A 123 3.02 5.29 23.61
CA ALA A 123 4.20 4.84 22.87
C ALA A 123 4.83 5.99 22.06
N TRP A 124 5.40 6.96 22.77
CA TRP A 124 5.77 8.31 22.31
C TRP A 124 6.71 8.48 21.09
N ARG A 125 7.19 7.39 20.47
CA ARG A 125 8.18 7.46 19.36
C ARG A 125 7.63 7.23 17.95
N THR A 126 6.47 6.60 17.80
CA THR A 126 5.90 6.32 16.46
C THR A 126 5.04 7.48 15.94
N SER A 127 4.49 8.30 16.84
CA SER A 127 3.50 9.36 16.57
C SER A 127 4.03 10.63 15.86
N ALA A 128 5.23 10.60 15.28
CA ALA A 128 5.96 11.79 14.81
C ALA A 128 6.14 11.89 13.28
N ARG A 129 5.58 10.96 12.49
CA ARG A 129 5.67 10.98 11.01
C ARG A 129 4.34 10.74 10.27
N HIS A 130 3.32 10.24 10.95
CA HIS A 130 1.99 10.00 10.39
C HIS A 130 0.96 10.59 11.36
N GLU A 131 0.05 11.44 10.87
CA GLU A 131 -0.87 12.25 11.68
C GLU A 131 -2.12 11.48 12.14
N LYS A 132 -1.91 10.26 12.65
CA LYS A 132 -2.96 9.36 13.19
C LYS A 132 -2.47 8.71 14.48
N LEU A 133 -3.41 8.41 15.39
CA LEU A 133 -3.14 8.40 16.83
C LEU A 133 -3.64 7.09 17.44
N TYR A 134 -2.75 6.25 18.00
CA TYR A 134 -3.06 4.82 18.17
C TYR A 134 -3.39 4.33 19.63
N SER A 135 -4.60 3.76 19.90
CA SER A 135 -5.03 3.01 21.13
C SER A 135 -5.91 1.76 20.85
N LYS A 136 -6.47 1.10 21.88
CA LYS A 136 -6.91 -0.32 21.83
C LYS A 136 -8.43 -0.51 21.90
N VAL A 137 -9.01 -1.14 20.88
CA VAL A 137 -10.32 -1.84 20.95
C VAL A 137 -10.07 -3.35 20.97
N MET A 138 -10.92 -4.11 21.68
CA MET A 138 -10.71 -5.52 21.98
C MET A 138 -12.03 -6.27 21.85
N GLU A 139 -12.18 -7.03 20.78
CA GLU A 139 -13.19 -8.08 20.63
C GLU A 139 -12.49 -9.44 20.54
N SER A 140 -13.18 -10.52 20.89
CA SER A 140 -12.55 -11.80 21.24
C SER A 140 -11.73 -12.42 20.10
N PRO A 141 -10.57 -13.05 20.37
CA PRO A 141 -9.91 -13.89 19.39
C PRO A 141 -10.85 -15.02 18.99
N SER A 142 -11.18 -15.13 17.70
CA SER A 142 -11.70 -16.39 17.16
C SER A 142 -10.57 -17.42 17.16
N GLU A 143 -10.91 -18.69 17.40
CA GLU A 143 -9.95 -19.81 17.38
C GLU A 143 -9.38 -20.12 15.97
N GLU A 144 -9.74 -19.29 14.98
CA GLU A 144 -9.43 -19.46 13.55
C GLU A 144 -8.47 -18.37 13.01
N ALA A 145 -8.11 -17.36 13.81
CA ALA A 145 -7.30 -16.23 13.35
C ALA A 145 -5.86 -16.65 12.93
N CYS A 146 -5.19 -15.82 12.12
CA CYS A 146 -3.79 -16.01 11.71
C CYS A 146 -2.86 -14.96 12.33
N GLU A 147 -1.74 -15.38 12.91
CA GLU A 147 -0.71 -14.48 13.46
C GLU A 147 0.41 -14.25 12.44
N LEU A 148 0.38 -13.13 11.71
CA LEU A 148 1.38 -12.80 10.71
C LEU A 148 2.58 -12.11 11.39
N ASN A 149 3.44 -12.91 12.01
CA ASN A 149 4.53 -12.45 12.88
C ASN A 149 5.91 -12.49 12.18
N TRP A 150 6.55 -11.34 12.01
CA TRP A 150 7.90 -11.15 11.44
C TRP A 150 9.01 -11.92 12.15
N TYR A 151 8.92 -12.05 13.48
CA TYR A 151 9.94 -12.67 14.32
C TYR A 151 9.92 -14.20 14.24
N LEU A 152 8.76 -14.79 13.93
CA LEU A 152 8.62 -16.23 13.65
C LEU A 152 9.12 -16.61 12.25
N MET A 153 9.32 -15.64 11.35
CA MET A 153 9.94 -15.88 10.05
C MET A 153 11.45 -16.09 10.21
N GLY A 154 11.99 -17.12 9.57
CA GLY A 154 13.42 -17.46 9.62
C GLY A 154 14.36 -16.38 9.10
N SER A 155 15.67 -16.65 9.12
CA SER A 155 16.73 -15.72 8.68
C SER A 155 16.80 -15.58 7.15
N GLY A 156 15.79 -14.95 6.56
CA GLY A 156 15.76 -14.46 5.18
C GLY A 156 15.96 -12.94 5.10
N ASP A 157 16.00 -12.41 3.87
CA ASP A 157 16.16 -10.97 3.64
C ASP A 157 14.91 -10.16 4.03
N THR A 158 15.10 -8.86 4.27
CA THR A 158 14.02 -7.91 4.57
C THR A 158 12.98 -7.86 3.45
N GLU A 159 13.41 -7.84 2.19
CA GLU A 159 12.53 -7.84 1.02
C GLU A 159 11.72 -9.14 0.93
N GLU A 160 12.36 -10.28 1.18
CA GLU A 160 11.74 -11.60 1.15
C GLU A 160 10.68 -11.76 2.25
N LYS A 161 10.98 -11.32 3.48
CA LYS A 161 10.01 -11.30 4.58
C LYS A 161 8.80 -10.43 4.26
N LEU A 162 9.01 -9.19 3.80
CA LEU A 162 7.91 -8.30 3.40
C LEU A 162 7.07 -8.89 2.25
N SER A 163 7.72 -9.51 1.27
CA SER A 163 7.07 -10.18 0.15
C SER A 163 6.18 -11.35 0.61
N ILE A 164 6.65 -12.16 1.56
CA ILE A 164 5.86 -13.24 2.17
C ILE A 164 4.71 -12.69 3.02
N MET A 165 4.95 -11.69 3.88
CA MET A 165 3.88 -11.08 4.71
C MET A 165 2.79 -10.45 3.83
N THR A 166 3.15 -9.74 2.77
CA THR A 166 2.21 -9.17 1.79
C THR A 166 1.36 -10.28 1.15
N ALA A 167 2.00 -11.40 0.78
CA ALA A 167 1.29 -12.55 0.22
C ALA A 167 0.40 -13.29 1.24
N TRP A 168 0.76 -13.27 2.54
CA TRP A 168 -0.08 -13.78 3.62
C TRP A 168 -1.30 -12.88 3.87
N VAL A 169 -1.14 -11.56 3.98
CA VAL A 169 -2.25 -10.59 4.09
C VAL A 169 -3.25 -10.80 2.95
N LEU A 170 -2.77 -10.83 1.71
CA LEU A 170 -3.60 -11.04 0.51
C LEU A 170 -4.20 -12.46 0.39
N ARG A 171 -3.71 -13.44 1.15
CA ARG A 171 -4.25 -14.81 1.20
C ARG A 171 -5.29 -14.94 2.33
N ALA A 172 -5.01 -14.42 3.53
CA ALA A 172 -5.93 -14.43 4.66
C ALA A 172 -7.20 -13.63 4.34
N GLU A 173 -7.05 -12.43 3.78
CA GLU A 173 -8.15 -11.62 3.27
C GLU A 173 -9.01 -12.39 2.24
N ARG A 174 -8.38 -13.05 1.26
CA ARG A 174 -9.08 -13.85 0.24
C ARG A 174 -9.80 -15.08 0.80
N GLN A 175 -9.29 -15.62 1.91
CA GLN A 175 -9.89 -16.75 2.62
C GLN A 175 -10.89 -16.29 3.69
N GLN A 176 -11.07 -14.97 3.89
CA GLN A 176 -11.90 -14.36 4.92
C GLN A 176 -11.55 -14.84 6.35
N ILE A 177 -10.27 -15.12 6.57
CA ILE A 177 -9.71 -15.50 7.87
C ILE A 177 -9.19 -14.21 8.54
N PRO A 178 -9.60 -13.83 9.77
CA PRO A 178 -9.03 -12.67 10.46
C PRO A 178 -7.53 -12.84 10.74
N TYR A 179 -6.76 -11.77 10.65
CA TYR A 179 -5.29 -11.82 10.82
C TYR A 179 -4.75 -10.67 11.64
N SER A 180 -3.82 -10.94 12.55
CA SER A 180 -2.98 -9.92 13.18
C SER A 180 -1.68 -9.74 12.38
N LEU A 181 -1.04 -8.58 12.52
CA LEU A 181 0.23 -8.27 11.86
C LEU A 181 1.22 -7.80 12.92
N GLU A 182 2.39 -8.43 13.03
CA GLU A 182 3.46 -7.98 13.93
C GLU A 182 4.81 -7.89 13.20
N LEU A 183 5.46 -6.72 13.30
CA LEU A 183 6.77 -6.44 12.73
C LEU A 183 7.53 -5.37 13.54
N PRO A 184 8.85 -5.16 13.31
CA PRO A 184 9.63 -4.21 14.09
C PRO A 184 9.10 -2.76 13.99
N GLY A 185 8.56 -2.26 15.10
CA GLY A 185 8.03 -0.90 15.22
C GLY A 185 6.55 -0.70 14.88
N ALA A 186 5.84 -1.72 14.39
CA ALA A 186 4.42 -1.65 14.10
C ALA A 186 3.71 -2.99 14.33
N ALA A 187 2.53 -2.97 14.95
CA ALA A 187 1.73 -4.17 15.17
C ALA A 187 0.23 -3.82 15.18
N LEU A 188 -0.56 -4.56 14.41
CA LEU A 188 -2.02 -4.45 14.32
C LEU A 188 -2.70 -5.68 14.96
N PRO A 189 -3.81 -5.50 15.71
CA PRO A 189 -4.58 -6.62 16.25
C PRO A 189 -5.22 -7.47 15.15
N ALA A 190 -5.77 -8.64 15.53
CA ALA A 190 -6.53 -9.46 14.60
C ALA A 190 -7.82 -8.75 14.16
N ASP A 191 -8.00 -8.60 12.85
CA ASP A 191 -9.17 -7.98 12.22
C ASP A 191 -9.30 -8.52 10.78
N LEU A 192 -10.33 -8.11 10.03
CA LEU A 192 -10.60 -8.53 8.65
C LEU A 192 -11.26 -7.42 7.83
N GLY A 193 -10.88 -7.30 6.55
CA GLY A 193 -11.57 -6.44 5.58
C GLY A 193 -10.66 -5.38 4.97
N ALA A 194 -11.21 -4.64 4.00
CA ALA A 194 -10.44 -3.76 3.12
C ALA A 194 -9.60 -2.69 3.87
N GLU A 195 -10.13 -2.07 4.92
CA GLU A 195 -9.40 -1.06 5.70
C GLU A 195 -8.20 -1.68 6.45
N HIS A 196 -8.39 -2.85 7.06
CA HIS A 196 -7.32 -3.58 7.75
C HIS A 196 -6.26 -4.11 6.79
N ARG A 197 -6.69 -4.66 5.65
CA ARG A 197 -5.80 -5.05 4.54
C ARG A 197 -4.94 -3.88 4.09
N ASP A 198 -5.54 -2.73 3.80
CA ASP A 198 -4.82 -1.59 3.24
C ASP A 198 -3.90 -0.93 4.29
N ALA A 199 -4.29 -0.92 5.57
CA ALA A 199 -3.40 -0.53 6.67
C ALA A 199 -2.21 -1.49 6.84
N CYS A 200 -2.44 -2.81 6.75
CA CYS A 200 -1.36 -3.80 6.76
C CYS A 200 -0.39 -3.60 5.58
N LEU A 201 -0.91 -3.36 4.38
CA LEU A 201 -0.12 -3.15 3.16
C LEU A 201 0.64 -1.80 3.18
N GLU A 202 0.06 -0.73 3.75
CA GLU A 202 0.76 0.54 3.97
C GLU A 202 1.95 0.37 4.93
N ILE A 203 1.74 -0.32 6.06
CA ILE A 203 2.81 -0.58 7.04
C ILE A 203 3.95 -1.41 6.41
N LEU A 204 3.62 -2.45 5.62
CA LEU A 204 4.61 -3.26 4.91
C LEU A 204 5.32 -2.48 3.78
N ALA A 205 4.64 -1.52 3.15
CA ALA A 205 5.23 -0.64 2.13
C ALA A 205 6.22 0.38 2.70
N LEU A 206 6.01 0.84 3.94
CA LEU A 206 6.81 1.86 4.61
C LEU A 206 7.89 1.28 5.55
N PHE A 207 7.98 -0.04 5.67
CA PHE A 207 8.99 -0.67 6.51
C PHE A 207 10.41 -0.37 6.00
N GLY A 208 11.21 0.33 6.81
CA GLY A 208 12.62 0.61 6.52
C GLY A 208 12.90 1.70 5.47
N SER A 209 11.92 2.54 5.13
CA SER A 209 12.06 3.69 4.20
C SER A 209 12.34 5.02 4.91
#